data_AF-A0A6F8PRY1-F1
#
_entry.id   AF-A0A6F8PRY1-F1
#
_cell.length_a   1.000
_cell.length_b   1.000
_cell.length_c   1.000
_cell.angle_alpha   90.00
_cell.angle_beta   90.00
_cell.angle_gamma   90.00
#
_symmetry.space_group_name_H-M   'P 1'
#
loop_
_entity.id
_entity.type
_entity.pdbx_description
1 polymer ?
#
loop_
_entity_poly.entity_id
_entity_poly.type
_entity_poly.pdbx_seq_one_letter_code
_entity_poly.pdbx_strand_id
1 'polypeptide(L)'
;MRLRIVTASFLLSVIASLLLPSFSHAEALQKPLRLDPFSQLTATEDNAPNTLPNSEAPQSRILNIDLDEMLAEQSSVLDAVSQPGITLLKVVDYRDHMQLKIDSISRFKLGKTQIDAINHGISLKFRTEILLTEGSSFLGIPYQRTRKHVRYHTELTSFGLNRQYVLFNNRNDKRQRFSSIERALETMGTLEDFEIASLKELHPTQKYRLRVRIYLDYWALPSPLLLDALLDPTWRLDSDWFEVNLTTPLSWQ
;
A
#
# COMPACT_ATOMS: atom_id res chain seq x y z
N MET A 1 63.85 8.16 -21.99
CA MET A 1 64.50 7.13 -21.14
C MET A 1 63.41 6.23 -20.60
N ARG A 2 63.39 4.96 -20.99
CA ARG A 2 62.36 3.98 -20.66
C ARG A 2 62.66 3.38 -19.28
N LEU A 3 61.64 3.12 -18.46
CA LEU A 3 61.66 1.94 -17.59
C LEU A 3 60.23 1.43 -17.36
N ARG A 4 60.03 0.19 -17.81
CA ARG A 4 58.87 -0.68 -17.59
C ARG A 4 59.10 -1.44 -16.28
N ILE A 5 58.06 -1.63 -15.46
CA ILE A 5 57.99 -2.66 -14.40
C ILE A 5 56.59 -3.25 -14.54
N VAL A 6 56.40 -4.32 -15.31
CA VAL A 6 56.52 -5.75 -14.95
C VAL A 6 55.44 -6.19 -13.97
N THR A 7 54.52 -6.94 -14.55
CA THR A 7 53.46 -7.79 -14.01
C THR A 7 53.95 -8.81 -12.98
N ALA A 8 53.15 -9.08 -11.95
CA ALA A 8 53.26 -10.30 -11.14
C ALA A 8 51.87 -10.96 -11.05
N SER A 9 51.68 -11.98 -11.89
CA SER A 9 50.66 -13.01 -11.74
C SER A 9 51.17 -14.08 -10.78
N PHE A 10 50.38 -14.52 -9.82
CA PHE A 10 50.50 -15.87 -9.26
C PHE A 10 49.12 -16.45 -8.96
N LEU A 11 48.93 -17.66 -9.46
CA LEU A 11 47.74 -18.51 -9.43
C LEU A 11 47.78 -19.48 -8.23
N LEU A 12 46.58 -19.96 -7.89
CA LEU A 12 46.22 -21.37 -7.63
C LEU A 12 45.96 -21.89 -6.19
N SER A 13 44.94 -22.77 -6.17
CA SER A 13 44.58 -23.84 -5.21
C SER A 13 43.57 -23.45 -4.11
N VAL A 14 42.26 -23.68 -4.19
CA VAL A 14 41.37 -24.84 -4.52
C VAL A 14 41.27 -25.88 -3.36
N ILE A 15 40.00 -26.17 -2.97
CA ILE A 15 39.36 -27.47 -2.59
C ILE A 15 38.73 -27.60 -1.17
N ALA A 16 37.47 -28.08 -1.18
CA ALA A 16 36.70 -28.89 -0.20
C ALA A 16 36.10 -28.23 1.06
N SER A 17 34.91 -28.59 1.55
CA SER A 17 33.86 -29.54 1.14
C SER A 17 32.58 -29.32 1.97
N LEU A 18 31.46 -29.78 1.37
CA LEU A 18 30.12 -30.10 1.88
C LEU A 18 29.90 -30.21 3.40
N LEU A 19 28.72 -29.78 3.86
CA LEU A 19 27.70 -30.65 4.49
C LEU A 19 26.39 -29.87 4.83
N LEU A 20 25.35 -30.10 4.02
CA LEU A 20 23.94 -30.15 4.48
C LEU A 20 23.69 -31.62 4.89
N PRO A 21 22.90 -31.92 5.93
CA PRO A 21 21.42 -31.89 5.88
C PRO A 21 20.80 -31.41 7.21
N SER A 22 19.50 -31.14 7.38
CA SER A 22 18.47 -32.17 7.57
C SER A 22 17.10 -31.49 7.78
N PHE A 23 16.12 -31.92 6.99
CA PHE A 23 14.69 -31.76 7.29
C PHE A 23 14.34 -32.63 8.51
N SER A 24 13.60 -32.09 9.48
CA SER A 24 12.95 -32.88 10.51
C SER A 24 11.52 -32.39 10.76
N HIS A 25 10.59 -33.23 10.29
CA HIS A 25 9.29 -33.63 10.82
C HIS A 25 8.30 -32.62 11.43
N ALA A 26 7.10 -32.73 10.88
CA ALA A 26 5.83 -32.20 11.34
C ALA A 26 5.31 -32.94 12.59
N GLU A 27 4.66 -32.21 13.49
CA GLU A 27 3.57 -32.76 14.31
C GLU A 27 2.72 -31.61 14.89
N ALA A 28 1.55 -31.38 14.31
CA ALA A 28 0.52 -30.55 14.93
C ALA A 28 -0.85 -31.20 14.69
N LEU A 29 -1.48 -31.54 15.80
CA LEU A 29 -2.60 -32.44 15.96
C LEU A 29 -3.88 -31.95 15.26
N GLN A 30 -4.45 -32.81 14.42
CA GLN A 30 -5.84 -32.76 13.99
C GLN A 30 -6.71 -33.44 15.05
N LYS A 31 -7.75 -32.73 15.52
CA LYS A 31 -8.85 -33.31 16.31
C LYS A 31 -10.16 -33.11 15.51
N PRO A 32 -10.85 -34.16 15.06
CA PRO A 32 -12.17 -34.00 14.45
C PRO A 32 -13.25 -33.92 15.54
N LEU A 33 -14.05 -32.86 15.52
CA LEU A 33 -15.32 -32.77 16.24
C LEU A 33 -16.37 -33.55 15.44
N ARG A 34 -16.69 -34.75 15.94
CA ARG A 34 -17.86 -35.53 15.53
C ARG A 34 -19.11 -34.88 16.14
N LEU A 35 -20.14 -34.64 15.33
CA LEU A 35 -21.49 -34.34 15.80
C LEU A 35 -22.35 -35.57 15.50
N ASP A 36 -22.86 -36.21 16.55
CA ASP A 36 -23.83 -37.30 16.46
C ASP A 36 -25.26 -36.71 16.32
N PRO A 37 -26.13 -37.25 15.45
CA PRO A 37 -27.53 -36.84 15.38
C PRO A 37 -28.37 -37.61 16.41
N PHE A 38 -29.08 -36.88 17.26
CA PHE A 38 -30.04 -37.43 18.20
C PHE A 38 -31.20 -38.13 17.48
N SER A 39 -31.41 -39.39 17.83
CA SER A 39 -32.69 -40.08 17.76
C SER A 39 -33.25 -40.18 19.16
N GLN A 40 -34.52 -39.84 19.38
CA GLN A 40 -35.56 -40.80 19.73
C GLN A 40 -36.84 -40.10 20.21
N LEU A 41 -37.93 -40.56 19.62
CA LEU A 41 -39.32 -40.40 20.01
C LEU A 41 -39.61 -41.19 21.29
N THR A 42 -40.50 -40.69 22.15
CA THR A 42 -41.63 -41.47 22.74
C THR A 42 -42.45 -40.63 23.72
N ALA A 43 -43.78 -40.61 23.50
CA ALA A 43 -44.84 -40.78 24.50
C ALA A 43 -46.23 -40.52 23.88
N THR A 44 -46.94 -41.60 23.50
CA THR A 44 -48.22 -42.13 24.05
C THR A 44 -49.05 -41.16 24.93
N GLU A 45 -50.38 -41.03 24.95
CA GLU A 45 -51.61 -41.55 24.31
C GLU A 45 -52.73 -40.60 24.81
N ASP A 46 -53.80 -40.31 24.06
CA ASP A 46 -55.19 -40.33 24.58
C ASP A 46 -56.25 -40.13 23.47
N ASN A 47 -57.43 -40.74 23.66
CA ASN A 47 -58.47 -41.03 22.68
C ASN A 47 -59.63 -40.00 22.60
N ALA A 48 -59.99 -39.64 21.35
CA ALA A 48 -61.33 -39.39 20.77
C ALA A 48 -62.24 -38.22 21.28
N PRO A 49 -63.27 -37.76 20.52
CA PRO A 49 -63.64 -38.03 19.12
C PRO A 49 -63.72 -36.76 18.21
N ASN A 50 -63.73 -37.02 16.91
CA ASN A 50 -64.03 -36.09 15.80
C ASN A 50 -65.14 -35.07 16.11
N THR A 51 -64.83 -33.77 15.96
CA THR A 51 -65.72 -32.77 15.34
C THR A 51 -64.86 -31.58 14.87
N LEU A 52 -64.86 -31.33 13.56
CA LEU A 52 -64.30 -30.13 12.95
C LEU A 52 -65.15 -28.90 13.31
N PRO A 53 -64.50 -27.79 13.66
CA PRO A 53 -64.78 -26.57 12.92
C PRO A 53 -63.49 -25.91 12.41
N ASN A 54 -63.52 -25.42 11.18
CA ASN A 54 -62.50 -24.54 10.60
C ASN A 54 -62.13 -23.43 11.59
N SER A 55 -60.86 -23.39 12.01
CA SER A 55 -60.25 -22.26 12.70
C SER A 55 -58.89 -22.02 12.07
N GLU A 56 -58.76 -20.88 11.39
CA GLU A 56 -57.53 -20.40 10.78
C GLU A 56 -56.43 -20.29 11.83
N ALA A 57 -55.28 -20.92 11.56
CA ALA A 57 -54.10 -20.82 12.41
C ALA A 57 -53.51 -19.40 12.36
N PRO A 58 -53.01 -18.85 13.49
CA PRO A 58 -52.26 -17.60 13.47
C PRO A 58 -50.94 -17.84 12.74
N GLN A 59 -50.75 -17.14 11.62
CA GLN A 59 -49.50 -17.21 10.86
C GLN A 59 -48.34 -16.71 11.73
N SER A 60 -47.38 -17.58 12.01
CA SER A 60 -46.09 -17.22 12.57
C SER A 60 -45.38 -16.27 11.61
N ARG A 61 -45.31 -14.98 11.98
CA ARG A 61 -44.48 -13.99 11.29
C ARG A 61 -43.03 -14.31 11.63
N ILE A 62 -42.40 -15.17 10.84
CA ILE A 62 -40.95 -15.36 10.88
C ILE A 62 -40.33 -14.01 10.54
N LEU A 63 -39.60 -13.44 11.50
CA LEU A 63 -38.77 -12.27 11.28
C LEU A 63 -37.62 -12.75 10.41
N ASN A 64 -37.73 -12.54 9.10
CA ASN A 64 -36.61 -12.75 8.17
C ASN A 64 -35.52 -11.75 8.58
N ILE A 65 -34.65 -12.18 9.48
CA ILE A 65 -33.40 -11.49 9.75
C ILE A 65 -32.56 -11.74 8.51
N ASP A 66 -32.49 -10.72 7.67
CA ASP A 66 -31.68 -10.75 6.46
C ASP A 66 -30.20 -10.78 6.89
N LEU A 67 -29.62 -11.98 6.86
CA LEU A 67 -28.20 -12.18 7.19
C LEU A 67 -27.31 -11.38 6.24
N ASP A 68 -27.76 -11.09 5.02
CA ASP A 68 -26.99 -10.31 4.05
C ASP A 68 -26.96 -8.82 4.45
N GLU A 69 -28.04 -8.29 5.03
CA GLU A 69 -28.11 -6.93 5.60
C GLU A 69 -27.20 -6.80 6.83
N MET A 70 -27.20 -7.80 7.73
CA MET A 70 -26.30 -7.82 8.90
C MET A 70 -24.82 -7.98 8.53
N LEU A 71 -24.50 -8.71 7.46
CA LEU A 71 -23.13 -8.87 6.97
C LEU A 71 -22.65 -7.62 6.22
N ALA A 72 -23.54 -6.93 5.50
CA ALA A 72 -23.25 -5.64 4.88
C ALA A 72 -22.98 -4.56 5.93
N GLU A 73 -23.81 -4.47 6.98
CA GLU A 73 -23.59 -3.55 8.09
C GLU A 73 -22.27 -3.82 8.83
N GLN A 74 -21.95 -5.07 9.14
CA GLN A 74 -20.69 -5.43 9.80
C GLN A 74 -19.45 -5.16 8.92
N SER A 75 -19.55 -5.34 7.59
CA SER A 75 -18.48 -4.97 6.65
C SER A 75 -18.27 -3.45 6.59
N SER A 76 -19.37 -2.68 6.64
CA SER A 76 -19.31 -1.21 6.63
C SER A 76 -18.68 -0.65 7.92
N VAL A 77 -18.92 -1.30 9.07
CA VAL A 77 -18.34 -0.92 10.35
C VAL A 77 -16.83 -1.24 10.40
N LEU A 78 -16.39 -2.33 9.75
CA LEU A 78 -14.96 -2.66 9.62
C LEU A 78 -14.21 -1.71 8.69
N ASP A 79 -14.85 -1.23 7.61
CA ASP A 79 -14.27 -0.23 6.72
C ASP A 79 -14.28 1.19 7.33
N ALA A 80 -15.29 1.52 8.15
CA ALA A 80 -15.41 2.80 8.85
C ALA A 80 -14.37 3.03 9.96
N VAL A 81 -13.72 1.95 10.45
CA VAL A 81 -12.62 2.02 11.45
C VAL A 81 -11.24 2.00 10.79
N SER A 82 -11.14 2.04 9.46
CA SER A 82 -9.85 2.24 8.80
C SER A 82 -9.41 3.70 8.99
N GLN A 83 -8.37 3.92 9.81
CA GLN A 83 -7.79 5.25 9.98
C GLN A 83 -7.36 5.85 8.63
N PRO A 84 -7.55 7.16 8.42
CA PRO A 84 -7.01 7.86 7.26
C PRO A 84 -5.50 7.63 7.15
N GLY A 85 -5.00 7.45 5.94
CA GLY A 85 -3.59 7.18 5.73
C GLY A 85 -3.23 7.02 4.26
N ILE A 86 -1.93 6.93 4.03
CA ILE A 86 -1.34 6.66 2.73
C ILE A 86 -0.58 5.37 2.85
N THR A 87 -0.69 4.48 1.88
CA THR A 87 0.05 3.21 1.89
C THR A 87 0.70 3.01 0.53
N LEU A 88 2.03 2.90 0.50
CA LEU A 88 2.73 2.51 -0.71
C LEU A 88 2.58 0.99 -0.88
N LEU A 89 1.85 0.58 -1.92
CA LEU A 89 1.54 -0.84 -2.17
C LEU A 89 2.66 -1.54 -2.94
N LYS A 90 3.26 -0.84 -3.91
CA LYS A 90 4.26 -1.40 -4.80
C LYS A 90 5.23 -0.34 -5.29
N VAL A 91 6.49 -0.72 -5.45
CA VAL A 91 7.49 0.00 -6.22
C VAL A 91 8.22 -1.03 -7.07
N VAL A 92 8.26 -0.81 -8.39
CA VAL A 92 8.99 -1.66 -9.33
C VAL A 92 9.96 -0.77 -10.08
N ASP A 93 11.22 -1.16 -10.10
CA ASP A 93 12.23 -0.55 -10.96
C ASP A 93 12.38 -1.33 -12.26
N TYR A 94 12.65 -0.60 -13.35
CA TYR A 94 12.97 -1.19 -14.63
C TYR A 94 13.88 -0.26 -15.44
N ARG A 95 14.43 -0.81 -16.52
CA ARG A 95 15.30 -0.08 -17.43
C ARG A 95 14.54 0.26 -18.69
N ASP A 96 14.72 1.49 -19.15
CA ASP A 96 14.25 1.94 -20.46
C ASP A 96 15.21 2.98 -21.05
N HIS A 97 15.63 2.83 -22.31
CA HIS A 97 16.52 3.77 -23.04
C HIS A 97 17.68 4.40 -22.22
N MET A 98 18.46 3.59 -21.48
CA MET A 98 19.57 4.04 -20.61
C MET A 98 19.16 4.85 -19.37
N GLN A 99 17.88 4.82 -19.00
CA GLN A 99 17.33 5.37 -17.77
C GLN A 99 16.92 4.24 -16.82
N LEU A 100 17.20 4.45 -15.54
CA LEU A 100 16.53 3.74 -14.46
C LEU A 100 15.19 4.43 -14.24
N LYS A 101 14.10 3.70 -14.45
CA LYS A 101 12.74 4.16 -14.24
C LYS A 101 12.06 3.38 -13.12
N ILE A 102 11.03 3.97 -12.54
CA ILE A 102 10.19 3.30 -11.55
C ILE A 102 8.71 3.50 -11.85
N ASP A 103 7.96 2.45 -11.52
CA ASP A 103 6.52 2.51 -11.34
C ASP A 103 6.20 2.33 -9.85
N SER A 104 5.20 3.04 -9.36
CA SER A 104 4.71 2.87 -8.00
C SER A 104 3.20 2.99 -7.92
N ILE A 105 2.61 2.18 -7.05
CA ILE A 105 1.19 2.21 -6.74
C ILE A 105 1.04 2.53 -5.26
N SER A 106 0.26 3.56 -4.96
CA SER A 106 -0.07 4.04 -3.62
C SER A 106 -1.57 4.01 -3.43
N ARG A 107 -2.02 3.68 -2.23
CA ARG A 107 -3.42 3.81 -1.81
C ARG A 107 -3.56 5.00 -0.90
N PHE A 108 -4.49 5.89 -1.23
CA PHE A 108 -4.90 6.99 -0.37
C PHE A 108 -6.23 6.63 0.28
N LYS A 109 -6.28 6.69 1.61
CA LYS A 109 -7.50 6.60 2.40
C LYS A 109 -7.71 7.93 3.10
N LEU A 110 -8.60 8.76 2.55
CA LEU A 110 -8.95 10.04 3.16
C LEU A 110 -10.12 9.84 4.12
N GLY A 111 -10.06 10.51 5.28
CA GLY A 111 -11.17 10.56 6.21
C GLY A 111 -12.21 11.59 5.80
N LYS A 112 -13.33 11.58 6.53
CA LYS A 112 -14.44 12.51 6.29
C LYS A 112 -14.00 13.98 6.32
N THR A 113 -13.16 14.37 7.27
CA THR A 113 -12.68 15.77 7.41
C THR A 113 -11.85 16.23 6.22
N GLN A 114 -10.98 15.36 5.67
CA GLN A 114 -10.19 15.68 4.48
C GLN A 114 -11.07 15.77 3.23
N ILE A 115 -12.02 14.84 3.07
CA ILE A 115 -12.97 14.85 1.95
C ILE A 115 -13.87 16.09 2.01
N ASP A 116 -14.38 16.44 3.19
CA ASP A 116 -15.20 17.63 3.40
C ASP A 116 -14.41 18.91 3.09
N ALA A 117 -13.14 19.00 3.50
CA ALA A 117 -12.29 20.13 3.13
C ALA A 117 -12.14 20.27 1.60
N ILE A 118 -11.85 19.17 0.89
CA ILE A 118 -11.77 19.17 -0.58
C ILE A 118 -13.09 19.64 -1.19
N ASN A 119 -14.22 19.14 -0.68
CA ASN A 119 -15.56 19.49 -1.15
C ASN A 119 -15.93 20.96 -0.95
N HIS A 120 -15.35 21.61 0.07
CA HIS A 120 -15.47 23.06 0.29
C HIS A 120 -14.45 23.88 -0.50
N GLY A 121 -13.74 23.27 -1.46
CA GLY A 121 -12.77 23.94 -2.32
C GLY A 121 -11.39 24.14 -1.70
N ILE A 122 -11.12 23.54 -0.55
CA ILE A 122 -9.79 23.60 0.08
C ILE A 122 -8.85 22.67 -0.70
N SER A 123 -7.71 23.21 -1.14
CA SER A 123 -6.70 22.43 -1.85
C SER A 123 -5.82 21.67 -0.86
N LEU A 124 -5.83 20.33 -0.93
CA LEU A 124 -4.92 19.48 -0.17
C LEU A 124 -3.67 19.23 -1.00
N LYS A 125 -2.50 19.60 -0.47
CA LYS A 125 -1.21 19.42 -1.13
C LYS A 125 -0.48 18.20 -0.59
N PHE A 126 -0.30 17.20 -1.42
CA PHE A 126 0.50 16.01 -1.09
C PHE A 126 1.91 16.18 -1.64
N ARG A 127 2.92 15.98 -0.81
CA ARG A 127 4.32 15.97 -1.23
C ARG A 127 4.78 14.55 -1.47
N THR A 128 5.49 14.34 -2.57
CA THR A 128 6.18 13.10 -2.87
C THR A 128 7.69 13.35 -2.84
N GLU A 129 8.39 12.54 -2.05
CA GLU A 129 9.85 12.55 -1.97
C GLU A 129 10.39 11.21 -2.47
N ILE A 130 11.33 11.27 -3.40
CA ILE A 130 12.02 10.11 -3.97
C ILE A 130 13.52 10.31 -3.78
N LEU A 131 14.14 9.37 -3.08
CA LEU A 131 15.55 9.39 -2.70
C LEU A 131 16.25 8.18 -3.30
N LEU A 132 17.18 8.42 -4.22
CA LEU A 132 18.15 7.40 -4.62
C LEU A 132 19.44 7.62 -3.84
N THR A 133 19.81 6.64 -3.04
CA THR A 133 21.05 6.63 -2.28
C THR A 133 21.96 5.49 -2.68
N GLU A 134 23.24 5.70 -2.50
CA GLU A 134 24.30 4.76 -2.82
C GLU A 134 25.07 4.41 -1.55
N GLY A 135 25.22 3.13 -1.24
CA GLY A 135 25.91 2.66 -0.03
C GLY A 135 27.24 1.99 -0.35
N SER A 136 28.36 2.68 -0.10
CA SER A 136 29.71 2.13 -0.31
C SER A 136 30.42 1.90 1.03
N SER A 137 31.49 1.10 1.04
CA SER A 137 32.33 0.91 2.23
C SER A 137 33.77 1.24 1.88
N PHE A 138 34.38 2.12 2.67
CA PHE A 138 35.80 2.45 2.55
C PHE A 138 36.51 2.10 3.85
N LEU A 139 37.52 1.24 3.79
CA LEU A 139 38.26 0.75 4.96
C LEU A 139 37.36 0.18 6.08
N GLY A 140 36.23 -0.45 5.71
CA GLY A 140 35.27 -1.02 6.68
C GLY A 140 34.28 0.00 7.27
N ILE A 141 34.37 1.28 6.91
CA ILE A 141 33.44 2.32 7.34
C ILE A 141 32.31 2.43 6.29
N PRO A 142 31.04 2.17 6.66
CA PRO A 142 29.92 2.36 5.76
C PRO A 142 29.72 3.85 5.47
N TYR A 143 29.59 4.19 4.19
CA TYR A 143 29.30 5.52 3.71
C TYR A 143 28.08 5.50 2.79
N GLN A 144 27.16 6.43 3.01
CA GLN A 144 25.97 6.57 2.18
C GLN A 144 25.95 7.95 1.53
N ARG A 145 25.75 7.99 0.21
CA ARG A 145 25.66 9.22 -0.58
C ARG A 145 24.31 9.31 -1.25
N THR A 146 23.66 10.47 -1.16
CA THR A 146 22.47 10.77 -1.98
C THR A 146 22.90 11.05 -3.41
N ARG A 147 22.37 10.26 -4.36
CA ARG A 147 22.59 10.44 -5.80
C ARG A 147 21.50 11.28 -6.43
N LYS A 148 20.25 11.01 -6.06
CA LYS A 148 19.09 11.78 -6.52
C LYS A 148 18.16 12.05 -5.36
N HIS A 149 17.63 13.26 -5.33
CA HIS A 149 16.55 13.65 -4.43
C HIS A 149 15.53 14.44 -5.24
N VAL A 150 14.39 13.81 -5.53
CA VAL A 150 13.29 14.47 -6.23
C VAL A 150 12.19 14.79 -5.24
N ARG A 151 11.65 16.00 -5.36
CA ARG A 151 10.54 16.49 -4.57
C ARG A 151 9.55 17.18 -5.49
N TYR A 152 8.30 16.77 -5.42
CA TYR A 152 7.20 17.43 -6.10
C TYR A 152 5.95 17.35 -5.23
N HIS A 153 4.93 18.11 -5.59
CA HIS A 153 3.64 18.09 -4.95
C HIS A 153 2.52 17.89 -5.96
N THR A 154 1.48 17.20 -5.50
CA THR A 154 0.21 17.05 -6.20
C THR A 154 -0.87 17.69 -5.36
N GLU A 155 -1.65 18.56 -5.97
CA GLU A 155 -2.79 19.22 -5.33
C GLU A 155 -4.08 18.53 -5.72
N LEU A 156 -4.95 18.28 -4.74
CA LEU A 156 -6.32 17.79 -4.92
C LEU A 156 -7.30 18.81 -4.35
N THR A 157 -8.23 19.26 -5.18
CA THR A 157 -9.28 20.23 -4.82
C THR A 157 -10.59 19.90 -5.56
N SER A 158 -11.71 20.50 -5.15
CA SER A 158 -13.00 20.38 -5.85
C SER A 158 -13.52 21.74 -6.29
N PHE A 159 -14.20 21.78 -7.44
CA PHE A 159 -14.83 23.00 -7.97
C PHE A 159 -16.26 22.76 -8.45
N GLY A 160 -17.09 23.80 -8.30
CA GLY A 160 -18.41 23.92 -8.92
C GLY A 160 -19.52 23.12 -8.25
N LEU A 161 -20.76 23.38 -8.70
CA LEU A 161 -21.98 22.74 -8.16
C LEU A 161 -21.97 21.22 -8.34
N ASN A 162 -21.39 20.75 -9.44
CA ASN A 162 -21.34 19.32 -9.79
C ASN A 162 -20.15 18.59 -9.16
N ARG A 163 -19.38 19.24 -8.27
CA ARG A 163 -18.24 18.66 -7.54
C ARG A 163 -17.22 17.98 -8.47
N GLN A 164 -16.55 18.77 -9.30
CA GLN A 164 -15.43 18.27 -10.11
C GLN A 164 -14.14 18.26 -9.30
N TYR A 165 -13.56 17.09 -9.10
CA TYR A 165 -12.25 16.94 -8.47
C TYR A 165 -11.16 17.26 -9.47
N VAL A 166 -10.20 18.09 -9.07
CA VAL A 166 -9.10 18.54 -9.91
C VAL A 166 -7.79 18.14 -9.27
N LEU A 167 -7.00 17.37 -10.01
CA LEU A 167 -5.61 17.11 -9.70
C LEU A 167 -4.71 18.07 -10.46
N PHE A 168 -3.73 18.64 -9.76
CA PHE A 168 -2.64 19.39 -10.37
C PHE A 168 -1.31 18.83 -9.89
N ASN A 169 -0.49 18.33 -10.82
CA ASN A 169 0.84 17.81 -10.52
C ASN A 169 1.91 18.81 -10.98
N ASN A 170 2.68 19.36 -10.04
CA ASN A 170 3.67 20.39 -10.36
C ASN A 170 4.96 19.83 -10.99
N ARG A 171 5.13 18.51 -11.04
CA ARG A 171 6.29 17.88 -11.70
C ARG A 171 6.26 18.10 -13.22
N ASN A 172 5.07 18.10 -13.80
CA ASN A 172 4.85 18.12 -15.25
C ASN A 172 3.73 19.10 -15.67
N ASP A 173 3.32 19.99 -14.77
CA ASP A 173 2.22 20.97 -14.93
C ASP A 173 0.90 20.35 -15.42
N LYS A 174 0.70 19.05 -15.17
CA LYS A 174 -0.47 18.33 -15.66
C LYS A 174 -1.67 18.60 -14.75
N ARG A 175 -2.77 19.03 -15.36
CA ARG A 175 -4.06 19.21 -14.70
C ARG A 175 -5.08 18.20 -15.24
N GLN A 176 -5.71 17.45 -14.35
CA GLN A 176 -6.72 16.45 -14.69
C GLN A 176 -8.00 16.70 -13.89
N ARG A 177 -9.16 16.43 -14.49
CA ARG A 177 -10.47 16.59 -13.84
C ARG A 177 -11.17 15.23 -13.75
N PHE A 178 -11.87 15.01 -12.66
CA PHE A 178 -12.58 13.77 -12.37
C PHE A 178 -13.96 14.07 -11.80
N SER A 179 -14.93 13.21 -12.11
CA SER A 179 -16.28 13.25 -11.51
C SER A 179 -16.35 12.47 -10.19
N SER A 180 -15.33 11.68 -9.86
CA SER A 180 -15.25 10.85 -8.65
C SER A 180 -13.92 11.10 -7.94
N ILE A 181 -13.98 11.17 -6.62
CA ILE A 181 -12.79 11.36 -5.77
C ILE A 181 -11.93 10.10 -5.82
N GLU A 182 -12.55 8.92 -5.87
CA GLU A 182 -11.88 7.63 -5.96
C GLU A 182 -10.98 7.58 -7.20
N ARG A 183 -11.48 8.00 -8.36
CA ARG A 183 -10.68 8.08 -9.60
C ARG A 183 -9.53 9.09 -9.52
N ALA A 184 -9.74 10.21 -8.84
CA ALA A 184 -8.68 11.16 -8.57
C ALA A 184 -7.60 10.54 -7.66
N LEU A 185 -8.00 9.90 -6.56
CA LEU A 185 -7.08 9.25 -5.63
C LEU A 185 -6.31 8.09 -6.28
N GLU A 186 -6.97 7.27 -7.11
CA GLU A 186 -6.33 6.24 -7.94
C GLU A 186 -5.25 6.86 -8.83
N THR A 187 -5.60 7.92 -9.57
CA THR A 187 -4.64 8.59 -10.48
C THR A 187 -3.48 9.24 -9.72
N MET A 188 -3.75 9.82 -8.54
CA MET A 188 -2.73 10.40 -7.67
C MET A 188 -1.81 9.33 -7.06
N GLY A 189 -2.34 8.13 -6.81
CA GLY A 189 -1.63 6.97 -6.30
C GLY A 189 -0.74 6.26 -7.30
N THR A 190 -0.97 6.49 -8.59
CA THR A 190 -0.22 5.86 -9.66
C THR A 190 0.91 6.75 -10.14
N LEU A 191 2.14 6.29 -9.93
CA LEU A 191 3.34 6.84 -10.51
C LEU A 191 3.81 5.88 -11.60
N GLU A 192 3.76 6.31 -12.85
CA GLU A 192 4.23 5.52 -14.00
C GLU A 192 5.38 6.25 -14.71
N ASP A 193 6.29 5.45 -15.26
CA ASP A 193 7.37 5.91 -16.13
C ASP A 193 8.25 7.02 -15.55
N PHE A 194 8.51 6.95 -14.24
CA PHE A 194 9.28 7.99 -13.57
C PHE A 194 10.77 7.75 -13.71
N GLU A 195 11.44 8.65 -14.43
CA GLU A 195 12.90 8.65 -14.59
C GLU A 195 13.63 9.06 -13.30
N ILE A 196 14.41 8.14 -12.75
CA ILE A 196 15.20 8.37 -11.53
C ILE A 196 16.57 8.95 -11.87
N ALA A 197 17.32 8.25 -12.73
CA ALA A 197 18.70 8.56 -13.07
C ALA A 197 19.13 7.85 -14.36
N SER A 198 20.13 8.41 -15.04
CA SER A 198 20.77 7.72 -16.17
C SER A 198 21.61 6.55 -15.65
N LEU A 199 21.52 5.40 -16.31
CA LEU A 199 22.35 4.23 -15.98
C LEU A 199 23.85 4.50 -16.13
N LYS A 200 24.25 5.48 -16.95
CA LYS A 200 25.66 5.89 -17.10
C LYS A 200 26.22 6.55 -15.85
N GLU A 201 25.36 7.08 -14.99
CA GLU A 201 25.74 7.72 -13.72
C GLU A 201 25.81 6.71 -12.57
N LEU A 202 25.33 5.49 -12.78
CA LEU A 202 25.28 4.42 -11.79
C LEU A 202 26.45 3.46 -11.99
N HIS A 203 27.17 3.17 -10.90
CA HIS A 203 28.29 2.25 -10.92
C HIS A 203 27.80 0.80 -10.79
N PRO A 204 28.22 -0.13 -11.66
CA PRO A 204 27.64 -1.48 -11.71
C PRO A 204 27.96 -2.35 -10.50
N THR A 205 29.01 -2.05 -9.73
CA THR A 205 29.40 -2.83 -8.54
C THR A 205 28.80 -2.32 -7.24
N GLN A 206 27.95 -1.30 -7.32
CA GLN A 206 27.64 -0.43 -6.20
C GLN A 206 26.18 -0.59 -5.80
N LYS A 207 25.91 -0.77 -4.51
CA LYS A 207 24.53 -1.01 -4.04
C LYS A 207 23.76 0.30 -3.97
N TYR A 208 22.56 0.28 -4.55
CA TYR A 208 21.63 1.39 -4.53
C TYR A 208 20.43 1.08 -3.65
N ARG A 209 19.87 2.13 -3.07
CA ARG A 209 18.68 2.07 -2.26
C ARG A 209 17.77 3.21 -2.68
N LEU A 210 16.57 2.83 -3.10
CA LEU A 210 15.50 3.73 -3.45
C LEU A 210 14.55 3.86 -2.26
N ARG A 211 14.24 5.09 -1.89
CA ARG A 211 13.22 5.38 -0.88
C ARG A 211 12.16 6.30 -1.46
N VAL A 212 10.91 5.99 -1.19
CA VAL A 212 9.74 6.77 -1.63
C VAL A 212 8.89 7.08 -0.41
N ARG A 213 8.42 8.32 -0.29
CA ARG A 213 7.47 8.75 0.73
C ARG A 213 6.48 9.73 0.13
N ILE A 214 5.23 9.61 0.54
CA ILE A 214 4.16 10.52 0.19
C ILE A 214 3.48 10.96 1.48
N TYR A 215 3.28 12.26 1.65
CA TYR A 215 2.62 12.80 2.83
C TYR A 215 1.79 14.04 2.51
N LEU A 216 0.77 14.29 3.32
CA LEU A 216 0.01 15.54 3.26
C LEU A 216 0.85 16.67 3.89
N ASP A 217 1.02 17.75 3.14
CA ASP A 217 1.61 18.98 3.64
C ASP A 217 0.57 19.78 4.42
N TYR A 218 0.31 19.38 5.67
CA TYR A 218 -0.70 20.05 6.49
C TYR A 218 -0.34 21.51 6.79
N TRP A 219 0.94 21.92 6.67
CA TRP A 219 1.35 23.31 6.77
C TRP A 219 0.86 24.18 5.61
N ALA A 220 0.44 23.57 4.49
CA ALA A 220 -0.15 24.28 3.36
C ALA A 220 -1.67 24.49 3.49
N LEU A 221 -2.28 24.02 4.59
CA LEU A 221 -3.71 24.23 4.86
C LEU A 221 -3.98 25.71 5.19
N PRO A 222 -5.19 26.22 4.88
CA PRO A 222 -5.62 27.54 5.34
C PRO A 222 -5.54 27.67 6.86
N SER A 223 -5.25 28.87 7.37
CA SER A 223 -4.99 29.10 8.81
C SER A 223 -6.05 28.53 9.77
N PRO A 224 -7.37 28.60 9.49
CA PRO A 224 -8.37 27.98 10.37
C PRO A 224 -8.21 26.45 10.46
N LEU A 225 -7.99 25.79 9.32
CA LEU A 225 -7.88 24.34 9.24
C LEU A 225 -6.50 23.83 9.71
N LEU A 226 -5.47 24.67 9.66
CA LEU A 226 -4.17 24.35 10.23
C LEU A 226 -4.26 24.13 11.74
N LEU A 227 -5.09 24.89 12.45
CA LEU A 227 -5.31 24.68 13.89
C LEU A 227 -5.90 23.29 14.15
N ASP A 228 -6.90 22.89 13.36
CA ASP A 228 -7.49 21.55 13.43
C ASP A 228 -6.44 20.47 13.16
N ALA A 229 -5.59 20.66 12.14
CA ALA A 229 -4.54 19.71 11.79
C ALA A 229 -3.43 19.56 12.84
N LEU A 230 -3.18 20.59 13.65
CA LEU A 230 -2.23 20.53 14.76
C LEU A 230 -2.77 19.69 15.93
N LEU A 231 -4.09 19.76 16.16
CA LEU A 231 -4.78 19.10 17.27
C LEU A 231 -5.26 17.68 16.91
N ASP A 232 -5.66 17.46 15.66
CA ASP A 232 -6.19 16.20 15.16
C ASP A 232 -5.13 15.45 14.31
N PRO A 233 -4.62 14.30 14.79
CA PRO A 233 -3.61 13.54 14.07
C PRO A 233 -4.12 12.93 12.75
N THR A 234 -5.42 12.90 12.47
CA THR A 234 -5.95 12.40 11.19
C THR A 234 -5.49 13.22 9.98
N TRP A 235 -5.04 14.46 10.20
CA TRP A 235 -4.42 15.31 9.18
C TRP A 235 -2.96 14.95 8.89
N ARG A 236 -2.33 14.09 9.70
CA ARG A 236 -0.93 13.66 9.52
C ARG A 236 -0.86 12.44 8.62
N LEU A 237 -1.42 12.58 7.41
CA LEU A 237 -1.38 11.52 6.41
C LEU A 237 0.05 11.34 5.90
N ASP A 238 0.63 10.18 6.14
CA ASP A 238 1.99 9.83 5.75
C ASP A 238 2.05 8.37 5.32
N SER A 239 2.82 8.08 4.28
CA SER A 239 3.09 6.72 3.84
C SER A 239 4.25 6.05 4.58
N ASP A 240 4.96 6.83 5.41
CA ASP A 240 6.32 6.55 5.84
C ASP A 240 7.27 6.34 4.65
N TRP A 241 8.55 6.13 4.96
CA TRP A 241 9.53 5.75 3.95
C TRP A 241 9.35 4.29 3.57
N PHE A 242 8.92 4.04 2.33
CA PHE A 242 9.11 2.76 1.70
C PHE A 242 10.54 2.67 1.17
N GLU A 243 11.21 1.54 1.38
CA GLU A 243 12.59 1.32 0.96
C GLU A 243 12.72 0.04 0.15
N VAL A 244 13.39 0.13 -1.00
CA VAL A 244 13.79 -1.03 -1.79
C VAL A 244 15.28 -0.93 -2.14
N ASN A 245 15.99 -2.05 -1.98
CA ASN A 245 17.37 -2.16 -2.41
C ASN A 245 17.39 -2.52 -3.89
N LEU A 246 18.03 -1.69 -4.68
CA LEU A 246 18.24 -1.94 -6.11
C LEU A 246 19.55 -2.69 -6.24
N THR A 247 19.46 -3.94 -6.66
CA THR A 247 20.67 -4.70 -7.04
C THR A 247 20.96 -4.36 -8.48
N THR A 248 22.13 -3.79 -8.75
CA THR A 248 22.64 -3.65 -10.10
C THR A 248 22.86 -5.04 -10.70
N PRO A 249 22.08 -5.53 -11.69
CA PRO A 249 22.50 -6.72 -12.41
C PRO A 249 23.84 -6.44 -13.10
N LEU A 250 24.73 -7.42 -13.05
CA LEU A 250 26.06 -7.40 -13.67
C LEU A 250 26.04 -7.07 -15.19
N SER A 251 24.87 -7.12 -15.82
CA SER A 251 24.62 -6.74 -17.23
C SER A 251 24.46 -5.23 -17.50
N TRP A 252 24.81 -4.38 -16.52
CA TRP A 252 24.92 -2.92 -16.70
C TRP A 252 26.26 -2.47 -17.30
N GLN A 253 27.15 -3.42 -17.61
CA GLN A 253 28.38 -3.22 -18.37
C GLN A 253 28.15 -3.30 -19.87
#